data_AF-Q0P651-F1
#
_entry.id   AF-Q0P651-F1
#
_cell.length_a   1.000
_cell.length_b   1.000
_cell.length_c   1.000
_cell.angle_alpha   90.00
_cell.angle_beta   90.00
_cell.angle_gamma   90.00
#
_symmetry.space_group_name_H-M   'P 1'
#
loop_
_entity.id
_entity.type
_entity.pdbx_description
1 polymer ?
#
loop_
_entity_poly.entity_id
_entity_poly.type
_entity_poly.pdbx_seq_one_letter_code
_entity_poly.pdbx_strand_id
1 'polypeptide(L)'
;MGVSKLDILYRRLLLTKLFIRGWGRPEDLKRLFEFRKMIGNRERCQNLVSSDYPVHIDKIEEQSDCKILDGHFVSPMAHYVPDIMPIESVIARFQFIVPKEWNSKYRPVCIHLAGTGDHHYWRRRTLMARPMIKEARMASLLLENPYYGCRKPKDQVRSSLKNVSDLFVMGGALVLESAALLHWLEREGYGPLGMTGISMGGHMASLAVSNWPKPMPLIPCLSWSTASGVFTTTDSFKMGQEFVKHFTSSADKLTNLNLVSRTLNLDISNQVVSQKPADCHNSSKTSVSATSEGLLLQDTSKMKRFNQTLSTNKSGYTSRNPQSYHLLSKEQSRNSLRKESLIFMKGVMDECTHVANFSVPVDPSLIIVVQAKEDAYIPRTGVRSLQEIWPGCEIRYLEGGHISAYLFKQGLFR
;
A
#
# COMPACT_ATOMS: atom_id res chain seq x y z
N MET A 1 -0.06 10.91 -18.90
CA MET A 1 -1.28 10.08 -19.01
C MET A 1 -2.43 10.87 -18.43
N GLY A 2 -3.61 10.82 -19.05
CA GLY A 2 -4.81 11.46 -18.50
C GLY A 2 -5.23 10.81 -17.18
N VAL A 3 -6.04 11.52 -16.40
CA VAL A 3 -6.66 10.99 -15.17
C VAL A 3 -8.11 10.65 -15.48
N SER A 4 -8.58 9.48 -15.05
CA SER A 4 -9.95 9.04 -15.33
C SER A 4 -10.99 9.97 -14.70
N LYS A 5 -11.91 10.49 -15.53
CA LYS A 5 -13.04 11.30 -15.06
C LYS A 5 -13.96 10.52 -14.10
N LEU A 6 -14.12 9.22 -14.32
CA LEU A 6 -14.93 8.36 -13.44
C LEU A 6 -14.29 8.24 -12.05
N ASP A 7 -12.97 8.06 -11.99
CA ASP A 7 -12.26 8.02 -10.72
C ASP A 7 -12.41 9.36 -9.98
N ILE A 8 -12.23 10.49 -10.66
CA ILE A 8 -12.40 11.82 -10.07
C ILE A 8 -13.83 12.00 -9.54
N LEU A 9 -14.85 11.57 -10.29
CA LEU A 9 -16.25 11.63 -9.86
C LEU A 9 -16.48 10.78 -8.62
N TYR A 10 -16.04 9.53 -8.62
CA TYR A 10 -16.21 8.62 -7.48
C TYR A 10 -15.48 9.13 -6.24
N ARG A 11 -14.26 9.67 -6.39
CA ARG A 11 -13.51 10.34 -5.31
C ARG A 11 -14.29 11.49 -4.68
N ARG A 12 -14.99 12.29 -5.48
CA ARG A 12 -15.82 13.41 -4.96
C ARG A 12 -17.03 12.92 -4.16
N LEU A 13 -17.56 11.73 -4.47
CA LEU A 13 -18.69 11.11 -3.79
C LEU A 13 -18.29 10.38 -2.50
N LEU A 14 -16.99 10.12 -2.26
CA LEU A 14 -16.52 9.53 -1.02
C LEU A 14 -16.68 10.50 0.15
N LEU A 15 -17.75 10.32 0.93
CA LEU A 15 -18.04 11.06 2.16
C LEU A 15 -17.35 10.46 3.40
N THR A 16 -16.60 9.37 3.25
CA THR A 16 -15.93 8.69 4.36
C THR A 16 -14.78 9.52 4.89
N LYS A 17 -14.74 9.74 6.21
CA LYS A 17 -13.57 10.29 6.91
C LYS A 17 -12.76 9.16 7.52
N LEU A 18 -11.48 9.03 7.15
CA LEU A 18 -10.52 8.10 7.77
C LEU A 18 -9.73 8.85 8.84
N PHE A 19 -9.20 8.09 9.79
CA PHE A 19 -8.26 8.56 10.80
C PHE A 19 -8.82 9.70 11.66
N ILE A 20 -10.13 9.67 11.92
CA ILE A 20 -10.85 10.71 12.68
C ILE A 20 -10.37 10.86 14.13
N ARG A 21 -9.68 9.86 14.68
CA ARG A 21 -9.04 9.87 16.01
C ARG A 21 -7.53 10.13 15.94
N GLY A 22 -7.00 10.46 14.76
CA GLY A 22 -5.62 10.83 14.55
C GLY A 22 -4.69 9.63 14.38
N TRP A 23 -3.52 9.69 15.02
CA TRP A 23 -2.42 8.74 14.81
C TRP A 23 -2.60 7.39 15.50
N GLY A 24 -3.35 7.34 16.60
CA GLY A 24 -3.30 6.24 17.58
C GLY A 24 -2.41 6.60 18.76
N ARG A 25 -2.22 5.65 19.70
CA ARG A 25 -1.33 5.86 20.86
C ARG A 25 0.13 5.90 20.39
N PRO A 26 0.96 6.87 20.82
CA PRO A 26 2.38 6.92 20.46
C PRO A 26 3.14 5.64 20.82
N GLU A 27 2.80 5.01 21.95
CA GLU A 27 3.40 3.76 22.41
C GLU A 27 3.09 2.61 21.44
N ASP A 28 1.87 2.56 20.93
CA ASP A 28 1.45 1.57 19.94
C ASP A 28 2.17 1.77 18.60
N LEU A 29 2.32 3.02 18.14
CA LEU A 29 3.10 3.30 16.94
C LEU A 29 4.56 2.87 17.08
N LYS A 30 5.18 3.12 18.23
CA LYS A 30 6.55 2.66 18.52
C LYS A 30 6.66 1.14 18.39
N ARG A 31 5.75 0.40 19.06
CA ARG A 31 5.69 -1.06 19.01
C ARG A 31 5.45 -1.57 17.59
N LEU A 32 4.56 -0.92 16.85
CA LEU A 32 4.28 -1.24 15.44
C LEU A 32 5.51 -1.03 14.56
N PHE A 33 6.28 0.05 14.73
CA PHE A 33 7.50 0.28 13.95
C PHE A 33 8.62 -0.72 14.28
N GLU A 34 8.75 -1.09 15.55
CA GLU A 34 9.67 -2.15 15.98
C GLU A 34 9.29 -3.49 15.36
N PHE A 35 8.00 -3.85 15.42
CA PHE A 35 7.50 -5.08 14.83
C PHE A 35 7.58 -5.08 13.30
N ARG A 36 7.32 -3.95 12.66
CA ARG A 36 7.43 -3.73 11.22
C ARG A 36 8.82 -4.07 10.68
N LYS A 37 9.88 -3.77 11.43
CA LYS A 37 11.27 -4.17 11.09
C LYS A 37 11.49 -5.68 11.16
N MET A 38 10.78 -6.37 12.04
CA MET A 38 10.84 -7.82 12.17
C MET A 38 10.10 -8.50 11.01
N ILE A 39 8.83 -8.12 10.76
CA ILE A 39 8.05 -8.69 9.66
C ILE A 39 8.56 -8.29 8.29
N GLY A 40 9.24 -7.13 8.15
CA GLY A 40 9.82 -6.67 6.90
C GLY A 40 11.06 -7.44 6.45
N ASN A 41 11.62 -8.29 7.30
CA ASN A 41 12.75 -9.14 6.98
C ASN A 41 12.25 -10.59 6.90
N ARG A 42 12.29 -11.19 5.71
CA ARG A 42 11.81 -12.56 5.47
C ARG A 42 12.47 -13.60 6.37
N GLU A 43 13.78 -13.51 6.63
CA GLU A 43 14.49 -14.49 7.46
C GLU A 43 13.96 -14.53 8.89
N ARG A 44 13.54 -13.39 9.42
CA ARG A 44 12.87 -13.27 10.72
C ARG A 44 11.40 -13.63 10.63
N CYS A 45 10.70 -13.08 9.64
CA CYS A 45 9.25 -13.23 9.49
C CYS A 45 8.82 -14.69 9.29
N GLN A 46 9.59 -15.49 8.54
CA GLN A 46 9.27 -16.90 8.28
C GLN A 46 9.17 -17.76 9.54
N ASN A 47 9.80 -17.34 10.65
CA ASN A 47 9.82 -18.06 11.91
C ASN A 47 8.74 -17.57 12.89
N LEU A 48 7.94 -16.56 12.52
CA LEU A 48 6.90 -16.00 13.39
C LEU A 48 5.61 -16.81 13.37
N VAL A 49 5.39 -17.63 12.35
CA VAL A 49 4.20 -18.47 12.25
C VAL A 49 4.67 -19.90 12.04
N SER A 50 4.33 -20.76 12.99
CA SER A 50 4.71 -22.17 12.91
C SER A 50 4.02 -22.86 11.73
N SER A 51 4.68 -23.86 11.15
CA SER A 51 4.08 -24.66 10.07
C SER A 51 2.85 -25.45 10.51
N ASP A 52 2.71 -25.73 11.80
CA ASP A 52 1.57 -26.43 12.40
C ASP A 52 0.54 -25.46 13.03
N TYR A 53 0.59 -24.16 12.71
CA TYR A 53 -0.30 -23.16 13.29
C TYR A 53 -1.79 -23.60 13.20
N PRO A 54 -2.55 -23.54 14.31
CA PRO A 54 -3.89 -24.09 14.37
C PRO A 54 -4.86 -23.29 13.52
N VAL A 55 -5.52 -23.98 12.58
CA VAL A 55 -6.58 -23.45 11.72
C VAL A 55 -7.77 -24.38 11.82
N HIS A 56 -8.94 -23.82 12.10
CA HIS A 56 -10.18 -24.56 12.34
C HIS A 56 -11.17 -24.34 11.20
N ILE A 57 -11.87 -25.41 10.81
CA ILE A 57 -13.00 -25.36 9.89
C ILE A 57 -14.28 -25.43 10.71
N ASP A 58 -15.10 -24.39 10.61
CA ASP A 58 -16.34 -24.22 11.39
C ASP A 58 -17.52 -24.88 10.70
N LYS A 59 -17.58 -24.76 9.37
CA LYS A 59 -18.71 -25.21 8.56
C LYS A 59 -18.22 -25.62 7.18
N ILE A 60 -18.83 -26.67 6.65
CA ILE A 60 -18.69 -27.08 5.24
C ILE A 60 -20.06 -27.06 4.59
N GLU A 61 -20.19 -26.35 3.48
CA GLU A 61 -21.39 -26.29 2.66
C GLU A 61 -21.09 -26.89 1.28
N GLU A 62 -21.87 -27.89 0.87
CA GLU A 62 -21.76 -28.54 -0.42
C GLU A 62 -22.64 -27.79 -1.44
N GLN A 63 -22.06 -27.42 -2.59
CA GLN A 63 -22.78 -26.90 -3.76
C GLN A 63 -22.60 -27.85 -4.95
N SER A 64 -23.21 -27.56 -6.11
CA SER A 64 -23.14 -28.45 -7.28
C SER A 64 -21.72 -28.58 -7.84
N ASP A 65 -20.96 -27.49 -7.90
CA ASP A 65 -19.62 -27.41 -8.52
C ASP A 65 -18.46 -27.29 -7.51
N CYS A 66 -18.76 -26.95 -6.26
CA CYS A 66 -17.76 -26.66 -5.24
C CYS A 66 -18.20 -27.00 -3.81
N LYS A 67 -17.24 -26.96 -2.89
CA LYS A 67 -17.44 -26.91 -1.44
C LYS A 67 -17.05 -25.54 -0.93
N ILE A 68 -17.81 -25.01 0.03
CA ILE A 68 -17.51 -23.76 0.71
C ILE A 68 -17.22 -24.09 2.17
N LEU A 69 -15.99 -23.84 2.60
CA LEU A 69 -15.55 -24.05 3.97
C LEU A 69 -15.42 -22.69 4.64
N ASP A 70 -16.10 -22.48 5.76
CA ASP A 70 -15.87 -21.31 6.62
C ASP A 70 -14.90 -21.73 7.72
N GLY A 71 -13.87 -20.93 7.97
CA GLY A 71 -12.86 -21.25 8.95
C GLY A 71 -12.31 -20.04 9.70
N HIS A 72 -11.62 -20.32 10.79
CA HIS A 72 -11.03 -19.31 11.65
C HIS A 72 -9.73 -19.78 12.29
N PHE A 73 -8.98 -18.82 12.83
CA PHE A 73 -7.82 -19.02 13.67
C PHE A 73 -7.55 -17.75 14.48
N VAL A 74 -6.75 -17.85 15.53
CA VAL A 74 -6.27 -16.66 16.25
C VAL A 74 -5.25 -15.96 15.35
N SER A 75 -5.36 -14.65 15.17
CA SER A 75 -4.39 -13.89 14.37
C SER A 75 -3.01 -13.96 15.05
N PRO A 76 -1.93 -14.40 14.37
CA PRO A 76 -0.61 -14.48 14.98
C PRO A 76 -0.10 -13.12 15.51
N MET A 77 -0.58 -12.02 14.93
CA MET A 77 -0.29 -10.65 15.38
C MET A 77 -0.61 -10.44 16.86
N ALA A 78 -1.69 -11.07 17.36
CA ALA A 78 -2.11 -10.97 18.76
C ALA A 78 -1.07 -11.54 19.74
N HIS A 79 -0.22 -12.48 19.29
CA HIS A 79 0.84 -13.06 20.13
C HIS A 79 2.08 -12.16 20.23
N TYR A 80 2.41 -11.43 19.17
CA TYR A 80 3.64 -10.64 19.11
C TYR A 80 3.48 -9.20 19.58
N VAL A 81 2.29 -8.63 19.39
CA VAL A 81 1.99 -7.25 19.79
C VAL A 81 0.67 -7.25 20.56
N PRO A 82 0.68 -7.68 21.84
CA PRO A 82 -0.55 -7.79 22.63
C PRO A 82 -1.30 -6.46 22.74
N ASP A 83 -2.63 -6.52 22.81
CA ASP A 83 -3.53 -5.35 22.94
C ASP A 83 -3.46 -4.31 21.81
N ILE A 84 -2.81 -4.64 20.69
CA ILE A 84 -2.74 -3.74 19.51
C ILE A 84 -3.96 -3.84 18.61
N MET A 85 -4.57 -5.04 18.55
CA MET A 85 -5.73 -5.32 17.73
C MET A 85 -7.00 -5.07 18.56
N PRO A 86 -8.08 -4.54 17.96
CA PRO A 86 -9.37 -4.60 18.61
C PRO A 86 -9.77 -6.07 18.80
N ILE A 87 -10.49 -6.36 19.88
CA ILE A 87 -10.87 -7.73 20.25
C ILE A 87 -11.64 -8.45 19.12
N GLU A 88 -12.45 -7.72 18.35
CA GLU A 88 -13.18 -8.25 17.21
C GLU A 88 -12.24 -8.72 16.08
N SER A 89 -11.04 -8.16 15.96
CA SER A 89 -10.06 -8.53 14.94
C SER A 89 -9.09 -9.62 15.39
N VAL A 90 -9.09 -10.03 16.66
CA VAL A 90 -8.18 -11.09 17.17
C VAL A 90 -8.42 -12.42 16.47
N ILE A 91 -9.68 -12.75 16.17
CA ILE A 91 -10.00 -13.95 15.40
C ILE A 91 -9.98 -13.61 13.91
N ALA A 92 -9.00 -14.18 13.20
CA ALA A 92 -8.97 -14.16 11.75
C ALA A 92 -10.01 -15.13 11.21
N ARG A 93 -10.73 -14.71 10.16
CA ARG A 93 -11.79 -15.49 9.53
C ARG A 93 -11.60 -15.51 8.03
N PHE A 94 -11.85 -16.66 7.45
CA PHE A 94 -11.72 -16.86 6.02
C PHE A 94 -12.83 -17.75 5.49
N GLN A 95 -12.97 -17.72 4.18
CA GLN A 95 -13.76 -18.69 3.45
C GLN A 95 -12.93 -19.34 2.37
N PHE A 96 -13.02 -20.66 2.24
CA PHE A 96 -12.29 -21.43 1.27
C PHE A 96 -13.24 -22.14 0.31
N ILE A 97 -13.14 -21.81 -0.97
CA ILE A 97 -14.03 -22.29 -2.02
C ILE A 97 -13.23 -23.27 -2.87
N VAL A 98 -13.63 -24.54 -2.82
CA VAL A 98 -12.86 -25.67 -3.35
C VAL A 98 -13.65 -26.35 -4.46
N PRO A 99 -13.11 -26.53 -5.68
CA PRO A 99 -13.82 -27.25 -6.74
C PRO A 99 -13.98 -28.73 -6.37
N LYS A 100 -15.06 -29.35 -6.83
CA LYS A 100 -15.27 -30.81 -6.65
C LYS A 100 -14.38 -31.66 -7.54
N GLU A 101 -13.98 -31.13 -8.70
CA GLU A 101 -13.12 -31.79 -9.68
C GLU A 101 -11.90 -30.91 -9.96
N TRP A 102 -10.75 -31.55 -10.18
CA TRP A 102 -9.47 -30.89 -10.46
C TRP A 102 -8.99 -31.26 -11.86
N ASN A 103 -8.34 -30.34 -12.56
CA ASN A 103 -7.79 -30.58 -13.90
C ASN A 103 -6.56 -31.51 -13.91
N SER A 104 -5.97 -31.79 -12.75
CA SER A 104 -4.78 -32.64 -12.62
C SER A 104 -4.68 -33.22 -11.20
N LYS A 105 -3.58 -33.93 -10.90
CA LYS A 105 -3.24 -34.35 -9.54
C LYS A 105 -2.97 -33.18 -8.58
N TYR A 106 -2.68 -31.99 -9.11
CA TYR A 106 -2.44 -30.79 -8.32
C TYR A 106 -3.76 -30.14 -7.91
N ARG A 107 -3.73 -29.48 -6.75
CA ARG A 107 -4.89 -28.81 -6.15
C ARG A 107 -4.57 -27.33 -5.95
N PRO A 108 -4.51 -26.54 -7.04
CA PRO A 108 -4.04 -25.16 -6.97
C PRO A 108 -4.97 -24.27 -6.15
N VAL A 109 -4.39 -23.32 -5.41
CA VAL A 109 -5.13 -22.37 -4.57
C VAL A 109 -4.60 -20.96 -4.77
N CYS A 110 -5.50 -20.00 -4.97
CA CYS A 110 -5.17 -18.57 -4.91
C CYS A 110 -5.75 -17.94 -3.63
N ILE A 111 -4.90 -17.30 -2.82
CA ILE A 111 -5.34 -16.48 -1.68
C ILE A 111 -5.70 -15.09 -2.19
N HIS A 112 -6.89 -14.60 -1.86
CA HIS A 112 -7.37 -13.28 -2.25
C HIS A 112 -7.46 -12.34 -1.05
N LEU A 113 -6.64 -11.30 -1.02
CA LEU A 113 -6.73 -10.25 0.00
C LEU A 113 -7.71 -9.15 -0.40
N ALA A 114 -8.50 -8.69 0.55
CA ALA A 114 -9.63 -7.80 0.30
C ALA A 114 -9.17 -6.37 0.04
N GLY A 115 -9.75 -5.73 -0.99
CA GLY A 115 -9.58 -4.30 -1.26
C GLY A 115 -10.39 -3.43 -0.30
N THR A 116 -10.23 -2.10 -0.39
CA THR A 116 -10.90 -1.19 0.55
C THR A 116 -12.42 -1.32 0.51
N GLY A 117 -13.04 -1.57 1.67
CA GLY A 117 -14.50 -1.69 1.80
C GLY A 117 -15.10 -3.01 1.30
N ASP A 118 -14.29 -4.01 0.96
CA ASP A 118 -14.76 -5.36 0.67
C ASP A 118 -15.02 -6.12 1.98
N HIS A 119 -16.16 -5.82 2.60
CA HIS A 119 -16.63 -6.52 3.80
C HIS A 119 -17.14 -7.92 3.43
N HIS A 120 -16.86 -8.92 4.28
CA HIS A 120 -17.21 -10.31 4.05
C HIS A 120 -16.55 -10.88 2.79
N TYR A 121 -17.26 -11.75 2.08
CA TYR A 121 -16.71 -12.56 0.99
C TYR A 121 -17.49 -12.41 -0.32
N TRP A 122 -18.69 -11.82 -0.30
CA TRP A 122 -19.65 -11.94 -1.42
C TRP A 122 -19.06 -11.50 -2.76
N ARG A 123 -18.34 -10.36 -2.80
CA ARG A 123 -17.76 -9.83 -4.04
C ARG A 123 -16.66 -10.75 -4.57
N ARG A 124 -15.65 -11.06 -3.75
CA ARG A 124 -14.57 -11.98 -4.12
C ARG A 124 -15.09 -13.38 -4.47
N ARG A 125 -16.06 -13.90 -3.73
CA ARG A 125 -16.70 -15.19 -4.00
C ARG A 125 -17.36 -15.19 -5.38
N THR A 126 -18.18 -14.17 -5.66
CA THR A 126 -19.03 -14.12 -6.85
C THR A 126 -18.25 -13.74 -8.11
N LEU A 127 -17.33 -12.78 -8.01
CA LEU A 127 -16.63 -12.19 -9.16
C LEU A 127 -15.25 -12.81 -9.43
N MET A 128 -14.65 -13.47 -8.44
CA MET A 128 -13.34 -14.13 -8.57
C MET A 128 -13.47 -15.64 -8.39
N ALA A 129 -13.76 -16.12 -7.17
CA ALA A 129 -13.65 -17.55 -6.82
C ALA A 129 -14.55 -18.47 -7.67
N ARG A 130 -15.84 -18.13 -7.81
CA ARG A 130 -16.77 -18.94 -8.61
C ARG A 130 -16.37 -19.00 -10.10
N PRO A 131 -16.03 -17.89 -10.76
CA PRO A 131 -15.45 -17.95 -12.10
C PRO A 131 -14.17 -18.78 -12.18
N MET A 132 -13.23 -18.66 -11.23
CA MET A 132 -11.96 -19.41 -11.23
C MET A 132 -12.17 -20.93 -11.12
N ILE A 133 -13.20 -21.37 -10.41
CA ILE A 133 -13.61 -22.78 -10.42
C ILE A 133 -14.01 -23.21 -11.83
N LYS A 134 -14.84 -22.44 -12.52
CA LYS A 134 -15.33 -22.79 -13.88
C LYS A 134 -14.23 -22.72 -14.93
N GLU A 135 -13.38 -21.70 -14.86
CA GLU A 135 -12.38 -21.37 -15.86
C GLU A 135 -11.11 -22.23 -15.73
N ALA A 136 -10.68 -22.53 -14.49
CA ALA A 136 -9.39 -23.16 -14.23
C ALA A 136 -9.43 -24.36 -13.26
N ARG A 137 -10.60 -24.71 -12.71
CA ARG A 137 -10.74 -25.71 -11.62
C ARG A 137 -9.76 -25.42 -10.47
N MET A 138 -9.65 -24.15 -10.11
CA MET A 138 -8.76 -23.66 -9.05
C MET A 138 -9.57 -23.25 -7.82
N ALA A 139 -9.03 -23.53 -6.63
CA ALA A 139 -9.65 -23.10 -5.38
C ALA A 139 -9.24 -21.66 -5.03
N SER A 140 -10.10 -20.99 -4.26
CA SER A 140 -9.87 -19.63 -3.79
C SER A 140 -10.05 -19.54 -2.28
N LEU A 141 -9.05 -18.99 -1.58
CA LEU A 141 -9.13 -18.69 -0.16
C LEU A 141 -9.33 -17.18 0.03
N LEU A 142 -10.41 -16.81 0.71
CA LEU A 142 -10.85 -15.44 0.90
C LEU A 142 -10.68 -15.05 2.37
N LEU A 143 -9.60 -14.34 2.70
CA LEU A 143 -9.38 -13.81 4.06
C LEU A 143 -10.21 -12.53 4.28
N GLU A 144 -10.94 -12.41 5.39
CA GLU A 144 -11.59 -11.14 5.78
C GLU A 144 -10.57 -10.26 6.51
N ASN A 145 -10.35 -9.04 6.05
CA ASN A 145 -9.36 -8.15 6.68
C ASN A 145 -9.75 -7.78 8.13
N PRO A 146 -8.75 -7.50 9.00
CA PRO A 146 -9.00 -6.79 10.25
C PRO A 146 -9.84 -5.52 10.00
N TYR A 147 -10.65 -5.11 10.96
CA TYR A 147 -11.56 -3.97 10.88
C TYR A 147 -12.71 -4.09 9.84
N TYR A 148 -12.84 -5.19 9.11
CA TYR A 148 -13.90 -5.41 8.10
C TYR A 148 -14.91 -6.43 8.60
N GLY A 149 -16.05 -6.52 7.89
CA GLY A 149 -17.17 -7.40 8.23
C GLY A 149 -17.41 -7.62 9.73
N CYS A 150 -17.22 -8.86 10.18
CA CYS A 150 -17.41 -9.25 11.57
C CYS A 150 -16.18 -8.96 12.47
N ARG A 151 -15.03 -8.64 11.86
CA ARG A 151 -13.79 -8.21 12.54
C ARG A 151 -13.75 -6.72 12.87
N LYS A 152 -14.81 -5.98 12.55
CA LYS A 152 -14.90 -4.53 12.70
C LYS A 152 -15.29 -4.11 14.13
N PRO A 153 -14.61 -3.13 14.75
CA PRO A 153 -15.07 -2.52 16.00
C PRO A 153 -16.51 -2.01 15.91
N LYS A 154 -17.30 -2.19 16.98
CA LYS A 154 -18.74 -1.84 17.00
C LYS A 154 -19.03 -0.38 16.63
N ASP A 155 -18.21 0.54 17.13
CA ASP A 155 -18.32 2.00 16.89
C ASP A 155 -17.59 2.47 15.61
N GLN A 156 -17.05 1.55 14.79
CA GLN A 156 -16.51 1.90 13.47
C GLN A 156 -17.61 1.86 12.39
N VAL A 157 -17.67 2.91 11.57
CA VAL A 157 -18.60 2.98 10.43
C VAL A 157 -17.90 2.53 9.15
N ARG A 158 -18.44 1.51 8.48
CA ARG A 158 -17.88 0.94 7.23
C ARG A 158 -16.39 0.58 7.38
N SER A 159 -15.58 0.82 6.37
CA SER A 159 -14.13 0.63 6.35
C SER A 159 -13.34 1.84 6.86
N SER A 160 -14.00 2.80 7.52
CA SER A 160 -13.37 4.03 8.00
C SER A 160 -12.53 3.77 9.25
N LEU A 161 -11.26 3.40 9.08
CA LEU A 161 -10.30 3.26 10.17
C LEU A 161 -10.23 4.54 11.01
N LYS A 162 -10.10 4.41 12.32
CA LYS A 162 -10.19 5.54 13.26
C LYS A 162 -8.83 6.16 13.52
N ASN A 163 -7.78 5.36 13.53
CA ASN A 163 -6.41 5.80 13.73
C ASN A 163 -5.53 5.40 12.55
N VAL A 164 -4.45 6.14 12.30
CA VAL A 164 -3.43 5.73 11.32
C VAL A 164 -2.79 4.39 11.73
N SER A 165 -2.55 4.17 13.03
CA SER A 165 -2.04 2.90 13.55
C SER A 165 -2.89 1.70 13.14
N ASP A 166 -4.22 1.86 13.03
CA ASP A 166 -5.14 0.78 12.64
C ASP A 166 -4.80 0.23 11.24
N LEU A 167 -4.29 1.07 10.34
CA LEU A 167 -3.84 0.66 9.02
C LEU A 167 -2.61 -0.25 9.11
N PHE A 168 -1.68 0.05 9.99
CA PHE A 168 -0.46 -0.73 10.19
C PHE A 168 -0.74 -2.03 10.92
N VAL A 169 -1.67 -2.01 11.89
CA VAL A 169 -2.20 -3.23 12.52
C VAL A 169 -2.82 -4.14 11.47
N MET A 170 -3.66 -3.60 10.59
CA MET A 170 -4.26 -4.37 9.50
C MET A 170 -3.20 -5.01 8.61
N GLY A 171 -2.18 -4.24 8.19
CA GLY A 171 -1.11 -4.73 7.33
C GLY A 171 -0.26 -5.81 7.98
N GLY A 172 0.19 -5.60 9.22
CA GLY A 172 0.98 -6.59 9.96
C GLY A 172 0.22 -7.88 10.19
N ALA A 173 -1.06 -7.78 10.57
CA ALA A 173 -1.93 -8.94 10.73
C ALA A 173 -2.12 -9.70 9.42
N LEU A 174 -2.37 -9.03 8.30
CA LEU A 174 -2.56 -9.69 7.00
C LEU A 174 -1.30 -10.42 6.51
N VAL A 175 -0.10 -9.89 6.78
CA VAL A 175 1.16 -10.60 6.47
C VAL A 175 1.25 -11.93 7.21
N LEU A 176 1.02 -11.92 8.53
CA LEU A 176 1.12 -13.12 9.36
C LEU A 176 -0.05 -14.10 9.16
N GLU A 177 -1.27 -13.58 9.01
CA GLU A 177 -2.46 -14.38 8.71
C GLU A 177 -2.32 -15.09 7.36
N SER A 178 -1.72 -14.44 6.37
CA SER A 178 -1.38 -15.08 5.10
C SER A 178 -0.38 -16.21 5.28
N ALA A 179 0.67 -16.03 6.10
CA ALA A 179 1.64 -17.09 6.40
C ALA A 179 0.97 -18.30 7.09
N ALA A 180 0.07 -18.07 8.05
CA ALA A 180 -0.68 -19.15 8.71
C ALA A 180 -1.52 -19.96 7.71
N LEU A 181 -2.21 -19.26 6.80
CA LEU A 181 -3.04 -19.91 5.77
C LEU A 181 -2.20 -20.64 4.73
N LEU A 182 -1.04 -20.10 4.34
CA LEU A 182 -0.11 -20.77 3.43
C LEU A 182 0.41 -22.08 4.04
N HIS A 183 0.86 -22.06 5.30
CA HIS A 183 1.29 -23.27 6.02
C HIS A 183 0.17 -24.31 6.13
N TRP A 184 -1.05 -23.85 6.46
CA TRP A 184 -2.21 -24.73 6.54
C TRP A 184 -2.54 -25.37 5.18
N LEU A 185 -2.57 -24.58 4.10
CA LEU A 185 -2.83 -25.09 2.75
C LEU A 185 -1.78 -26.12 2.31
N GLU A 186 -0.49 -25.87 2.56
CA GLU A 186 0.57 -26.83 2.24
C GLU A 186 0.39 -28.15 2.99
N ARG A 187 0.08 -28.10 4.30
CA ARG A 187 -0.18 -29.28 5.12
C ARG A 187 -1.38 -30.10 4.65
N GLU A 188 -2.44 -29.43 4.20
CA GLU A 188 -3.64 -30.08 3.66
C GLU A 188 -3.46 -30.59 2.21
N GLY A 189 -2.24 -30.52 1.68
CA GLY A 189 -1.88 -31.04 0.36
C GLY A 189 -2.39 -30.20 -0.80
N TYR A 190 -2.60 -28.89 -0.60
CA TYR A 190 -2.91 -27.96 -1.68
C TYR A 190 -1.64 -27.40 -2.30
N GLY A 191 -1.68 -27.18 -3.61
CA GLY A 191 -0.54 -26.68 -4.37
C GLY A 191 -0.72 -26.88 -5.88
N PRO A 192 -0.11 -26.03 -6.73
CA PRO A 192 0.68 -24.85 -6.37
C PRO A 192 -0.17 -23.74 -5.71
N LEU A 193 0.47 -22.92 -4.89
CA LEU A 193 -0.17 -21.79 -4.20
C LEU A 193 0.14 -20.49 -4.94
N GLY A 194 -0.77 -19.53 -4.89
CA GLY A 194 -0.59 -18.17 -5.42
C GLY A 194 -1.34 -17.15 -4.57
N MET A 195 -1.05 -15.86 -4.78
CA MET A 195 -1.73 -14.79 -4.08
C MET A 195 -2.12 -13.65 -5.01
N THR A 196 -3.26 -13.04 -4.72
CA THR A 196 -3.74 -11.84 -5.41
C THR A 196 -4.49 -10.92 -4.46
N GLY A 197 -4.74 -9.71 -4.92
CA GLY A 197 -5.65 -8.79 -4.30
C GLY A 197 -5.83 -7.58 -5.19
N ILE A 198 -6.90 -6.82 -4.96
CA ILE A 198 -7.20 -5.62 -5.74
C ILE A 198 -7.10 -4.39 -4.84
N SER A 199 -6.50 -3.31 -5.35
CA SER A 199 -6.32 -2.05 -4.63
C SER A 199 -5.50 -2.26 -3.35
N MET A 200 -6.01 -1.84 -2.19
CA MET A 200 -5.39 -2.17 -0.89
C MET A 200 -5.05 -3.65 -0.75
N GLY A 201 -5.90 -4.56 -1.24
CA GLY A 201 -5.65 -6.00 -1.19
C GLY A 201 -4.43 -6.42 -2.01
N GLY A 202 -4.20 -5.80 -3.17
CA GLY A 202 -3.02 -6.07 -4.01
C GLY A 202 -1.73 -5.60 -3.33
N HIS A 203 -1.81 -4.47 -2.63
CA HIS A 203 -0.70 -3.97 -1.83
C HIS A 203 -0.42 -4.89 -0.63
N MET A 204 -1.45 -5.38 0.06
CA MET A 204 -1.26 -6.35 1.16
C MET A 204 -0.71 -7.68 0.66
N ALA A 205 -1.13 -8.14 -0.54
CA ALA A 205 -0.62 -9.37 -1.12
C ALA A 205 0.87 -9.24 -1.46
N SER A 206 1.27 -8.05 -1.92
CA SER A 206 2.67 -7.69 -2.14
C SER A 206 3.51 -7.80 -0.86
N LEU A 207 3.00 -7.28 0.26
CA LEU A 207 3.69 -7.38 1.56
C LEU A 207 3.73 -8.83 2.07
N ALA A 208 2.65 -9.59 1.93
CA ALA A 208 2.61 -10.99 2.38
C ALA A 208 3.61 -11.86 1.61
N VAL A 209 3.62 -11.79 0.27
CA VAL A 209 4.53 -12.58 -0.58
C VAL A 209 6.00 -12.19 -0.38
N SER A 210 6.29 -10.91 -0.14
CA SER A 210 7.65 -10.42 0.18
C SER A 210 8.28 -11.14 1.37
N ASN A 211 7.45 -11.58 2.33
CA ASN A 211 7.90 -12.22 3.57
C ASN A 211 7.73 -13.74 3.59
N TRP A 212 7.25 -14.34 2.49
CA TRP A 212 7.11 -15.80 2.38
C TRP A 212 8.42 -16.45 1.89
N PRO A 213 8.88 -17.57 2.50
CA PRO A 213 10.19 -18.16 2.21
C PRO A 213 10.28 -19.01 0.93
N LYS A 214 9.20 -19.14 0.15
CA LYS A 214 9.18 -19.96 -1.08
C LYS A 214 8.78 -19.12 -2.30
N PRO A 215 9.20 -19.49 -3.52
CA PRO A 215 8.69 -18.88 -4.75
C PRO A 215 7.15 -18.94 -4.80
N MET A 216 6.51 -17.82 -5.14
CA MET A 216 5.06 -17.68 -5.07
C MET A 216 4.56 -16.76 -6.20
N PRO A 217 3.71 -17.25 -7.12
CA PRO A 217 2.98 -16.41 -8.05
C PRO A 217 2.17 -15.32 -7.33
N LEU A 218 2.38 -14.07 -7.74
CA LEU A 218 1.69 -12.91 -7.19
C LEU A 218 1.10 -12.06 -8.31
N ILE A 219 -0.20 -11.76 -8.19
CA ILE A 219 -0.92 -10.87 -9.12
C ILE A 219 -1.52 -9.72 -8.31
N PRO A 220 -0.75 -8.65 -8.00
CA PRO A 220 -1.25 -7.49 -7.29
C PRO A 220 -1.92 -6.54 -8.29
N CYS A 221 -3.25 -6.40 -8.18
CA CYS A 221 -4.05 -5.60 -9.09
C CYS A 221 -4.30 -4.21 -8.52
N LEU A 222 -4.16 -3.18 -9.37
CA LEU A 222 -4.48 -1.78 -9.06
C LEU A 222 -3.80 -1.29 -7.77
N SER A 223 -2.54 -1.70 -7.54
CA SER A 223 -1.78 -1.39 -6.33
C SER A 223 -0.32 -1.13 -6.65
N TRP A 224 0.40 -0.35 -5.85
CA TRP A 224 1.78 0.03 -6.19
C TRP A 224 2.74 -0.16 -5.02
N SER A 225 3.94 0.42 -5.14
CA SER A 225 5.04 0.25 -4.20
C SER A 225 4.80 0.83 -2.81
N THR A 226 3.87 1.79 -2.63
CA THR A 226 3.57 2.38 -1.33
C THR A 226 2.13 2.87 -1.24
N ALA A 227 1.57 2.91 -0.03
CA ALA A 227 0.28 3.52 0.24
C ALA A 227 0.39 5.04 0.52
N SER A 228 1.60 5.58 0.70
CA SER A 228 1.79 6.97 1.13
C SER A 228 1.09 7.98 0.22
N GLY A 229 1.27 7.86 -1.10
CA GLY A 229 0.65 8.75 -2.08
C GLY A 229 -0.88 8.69 -2.06
N VAL A 230 -1.47 7.57 -1.64
CA VAL A 230 -2.94 7.45 -1.45
C VAL A 230 -3.43 8.38 -0.34
N PHE A 231 -2.61 8.64 0.69
CA PHE A 231 -2.99 9.44 1.85
C PHE A 231 -2.41 10.86 1.89
N THR A 232 -1.38 11.17 1.08
CA THR A 232 -0.63 12.44 1.16
C THR A 232 -0.74 13.34 -0.06
N THR A 233 -1.30 12.87 -1.18
CA THR A 233 -1.45 13.70 -2.38
C THR A 233 -2.65 14.66 -2.30
N THR A 234 -2.55 15.78 -3.04
CA THR A 234 -3.53 16.87 -3.05
C THR A 234 -4.94 16.43 -3.48
N ASP A 235 -5.08 15.34 -4.25
CA ASP A 235 -6.39 14.83 -4.66
C ASP A 235 -7.03 13.91 -3.61
N SER A 236 -6.21 13.30 -2.76
CA SER A 236 -6.65 12.57 -1.56
C SER A 236 -6.80 13.48 -0.33
N PHE A 237 -6.49 14.77 -0.50
CA PHE A 237 -6.29 15.77 0.56
C PHE A 237 -7.51 16.04 1.42
N LYS A 238 -8.73 15.66 1.04
CA LYS A 238 -9.87 15.76 1.98
C LYS A 238 -9.64 14.93 3.25
N MET A 239 -8.93 13.81 3.14
CA MET A 239 -8.58 12.93 4.27
C MET A 239 -7.44 13.51 5.10
N GLY A 240 -6.42 14.04 4.42
CA GLY A 240 -5.29 14.72 5.07
C GLY A 240 -5.64 16.07 5.68
N GLN A 241 -6.58 16.83 5.13
CA GLN A 241 -6.97 18.15 5.65
C GLN A 241 -7.60 18.06 7.03
N GLU A 242 -8.50 17.10 7.25
CA GLU A 242 -9.09 16.89 8.58
C GLU A 242 -8.02 16.41 9.56
N PHE A 243 -7.12 15.53 9.11
CA PHE A 243 -5.99 15.10 9.90
C PHE A 243 -5.07 16.25 10.32
N VAL A 244 -4.72 17.14 9.39
CA VAL A 244 -3.88 18.31 9.65
C VAL A 244 -4.56 19.31 10.58
N LYS A 245 -5.90 19.42 10.54
CA LYS A 245 -6.64 20.22 11.53
C LYS A 245 -6.50 19.65 12.96
N HIS A 246 -6.37 18.32 13.09
CA HIS A 246 -6.17 17.65 14.38
C HIS A 246 -4.69 17.42 14.74
N PHE A 247 -3.76 17.68 13.82
CA PHE A 247 -2.34 17.34 13.94
C PHE A 247 -1.63 18.08 15.07
N THR A 248 -2.03 19.33 15.34
CA THR A 248 -1.33 20.21 16.29
C THR A 248 -1.35 19.70 17.73
N SER A 249 -2.26 18.78 18.11
CA SER A 249 -2.27 18.20 19.45
C SER A 249 -1.50 16.88 19.59
N SER A 250 -1.16 16.23 18.48
CA SER A 250 -0.56 14.88 18.49
C SER A 250 0.93 14.87 18.11
N ALA A 251 1.39 15.84 17.32
CA ALA A 251 2.77 15.88 16.84
C ALA A 251 3.78 16.02 17.98
N ASP A 252 3.47 16.82 19.01
CA ASP A 252 4.34 17.01 20.18
C ASP A 252 4.65 15.67 20.88
N LYS A 253 3.70 14.72 20.86
CA LYS A 253 3.88 13.39 21.45
C LYS A 253 4.70 12.43 20.58
N LEU A 254 4.84 12.72 19.28
CA LEU A 254 5.54 11.86 18.31
C LEU A 254 6.99 12.30 18.07
N THR A 255 7.41 13.47 18.54
CA THR A 255 8.79 13.97 18.43
C THR A 255 9.82 13.01 19.03
N ASN A 256 9.43 12.18 20.01
CA ASN A 256 10.27 11.14 20.62
C ASN A 256 10.51 9.91 19.72
N LEU A 257 9.81 9.79 18.59
CA LEU A 257 10.08 8.73 17.64
C LEU A 257 11.24 9.17 16.74
N ASN A 258 12.34 8.40 16.79
CA ASN A 258 13.55 8.54 15.97
C ASN A 258 13.30 8.41 14.44
N LEU A 259 12.05 8.56 13.99
CA LEU A 259 11.61 8.51 12.61
C LEU A 259 11.94 9.80 11.84
N VAL A 260 12.03 10.93 12.56
CA VAL A 260 12.28 12.25 11.97
C VAL A 260 13.64 12.32 11.27
N SER A 261 14.68 11.68 11.84
CA SER A 261 16.05 11.74 11.30
C SER A 261 16.21 10.99 9.97
N ARG A 262 15.48 9.90 9.74
CA ARG A 262 15.48 9.20 8.45
C ARG A 262 14.57 9.87 7.42
N THR A 263 13.43 10.40 7.88
CA THR A 263 12.44 11.05 7.00
C THR A 263 12.96 12.37 6.42
N LEU A 264 13.72 13.16 7.20
CA LEU A 264 14.34 14.40 6.72
C LEU A 264 15.58 14.16 5.84
N ASN A 265 16.27 13.02 5.98
CA ASN A 265 17.48 12.73 5.20
C ASN A 265 17.20 12.12 3.81
N LEU A 266 15.99 11.63 3.56
CA LEU A 266 15.60 11.06 2.27
C LEU A 266 15.37 12.13 1.17
N ASP A 267 15.24 13.41 1.53
CA ASP A 267 15.10 14.52 0.56
C ASP A 267 16.40 15.31 0.32
N ILE A 268 17.51 14.99 1.00
CA ILE A 268 18.77 15.77 0.88
C ILE A 268 19.88 15.01 0.11
N SER A 269 19.78 13.68 -0.07
CA SER A 269 20.93 12.87 -0.53
C SER A 269 20.87 12.32 -1.96
N ASN A 270 19.91 12.73 -2.81
CA ASN A 270 19.91 12.38 -4.24
C ASN A 270 20.68 13.36 -5.15
N GLN A 271 21.61 14.15 -4.60
CA GLN A 271 22.63 14.82 -5.41
C GLN A 271 23.88 13.94 -5.47
N VAL A 272 24.16 13.49 -6.69
CA VAL A 272 25.40 12.92 -7.22
C VAL A 272 26.61 13.27 -6.35
N VAL A 273 27.13 12.28 -5.63
CA VAL A 273 28.45 12.32 -5.02
C VAL A 273 29.47 12.37 -6.15
N SER A 274 30.04 13.54 -6.39
CA SER A 274 31.24 13.69 -7.22
C SER A 274 32.44 13.26 -6.38
N GLN A 275 33.02 12.11 -6.71
CA GLN A 275 34.32 11.68 -6.20
C GLN A 275 35.42 12.60 -6.73
N LYS A 276 36.22 13.19 -5.83
CA LYS A 276 37.54 13.75 -6.16
C LYS A 276 38.51 12.61 -6.50
N PRO A 277 39.28 12.69 -7.59
CA PRO A 277 40.50 11.90 -7.73
C PRO A 277 41.73 12.78 -7.49
N ALA A 278 42.65 12.27 -6.67
CA ALA A 278 43.99 12.79 -6.52
C ALA A 278 44.87 12.39 -7.72
N ASP A 279 45.65 13.36 -8.18
CA ASP A 279 46.99 13.31 -8.78
C ASP A 279 47.40 12.26 -9.85
N CYS A 280 47.93 12.85 -10.93
CA CYS A 280 49.09 12.40 -11.72
C CYS A 280 48.93 11.19 -12.67
N HIS A 281 48.81 11.43 -13.98
CA HIS A 281 49.96 11.43 -14.92
C HIS A 281 49.51 11.44 -16.40
N ASN A 282 50.39 12.06 -17.20
CA ASN A 282 50.32 12.42 -18.61
C ASN A 282 50.08 11.30 -19.63
N SER A 283 49.45 11.70 -20.75
CA SER A 283 49.73 11.31 -22.16
C SER A 283 49.40 9.85 -22.55
N SER A 284 48.74 9.47 -23.65
CA SER A 284 48.50 10.10 -24.96
C SER A 284 47.62 9.15 -25.81
N LYS A 285 46.71 9.70 -26.65
CA LYS A 285 46.28 9.24 -28.00
C LYS A 285 45.56 7.85 -28.08
N THR A 286 44.46 7.58 -28.79
CA THR A 286 43.91 8.14 -30.05
C THR A 286 42.51 7.53 -30.36
N SER A 287 41.58 8.35 -30.92
CA SER A 287 40.54 8.00 -31.94
C SER A 287 39.34 7.10 -31.53
N VAL A 288 38.05 7.25 -31.91
CA VAL A 288 37.35 7.69 -33.16
C VAL A 288 35.86 8.04 -32.86
N SER A 289 35.30 8.98 -33.65
CA SER A 289 33.88 9.29 -34.00
C SER A 289 32.87 9.68 -32.91
N ALA A 290 32.30 10.91 -32.85
CA ALA A 290 31.52 11.71 -33.81
C ALA A 290 29.99 11.53 -33.68
N THR A 291 29.44 12.45 -32.89
CA THR A 291 28.09 13.04 -32.79
C THR A 291 27.04 12.79 -33.89
N SER A 292 25.80 12.54 -33.46
CA SER A 292 24.59 13.03 -34.10
C SER A 292 23.58 13.49 -33.04
N GLU A 293 23.28 14.79 -33.06
CA GLU A 293 22.19 15.46 -32.35
C GLU A 293 20.82 14.95 -32.81
N GLY A 294 19.84 14.98 -31.91
CA GLY A 294 18.44 14.87 -32.27
C GLY A 294 17.50 14.65 -31.10
N LEU A 295 16.68 15.68 -30.82
CA LEU A 295 15.22 15.53 -30.57
C LEU A 295 14.83 14.93 -29.18
N LEU A 296 14.01 15.51 -28.30
CA LEU A 296 12.92 16.48 -28.39
C LEU A 296 12.55 17.02 -26.99
N LEU A 297 12.29 18.33 -26.95
CA LEU A 297 11.15 19.04 -26.34
C LEU A 297 10.87 19.02 -24.81
N GLN A 298 11.05 20.23 -24.25
CA GLN A 298 10.06 21.04 -23.49
C GLN A 298 9.38 20.44 -22.25
N ASP A 299 9.76 20.95 -21.07
CA ASP A 299 8.78 21.62 -20.17
C ASP A 299 9.44 22.55 -19.11
N THR A 300 10.50 23.28 -19.47
CA THR A 300 11.21 24.20 -18.56
C THR A 300 10.61 25.61 -18.48
N SER A 301 9.42 25.85 -19.05
CA SER A 301 8.76 27.16 -19.10
C SER A 301 7.57 27.36 -18.15
N LYS A 302 7.17 26.35 -17.35
CA LYS A 302 6.08 26.51 -16.35
C LYS A 302 6.54 26.86 -14.93
N MET A 303 7.85 26.84 -14.66
CA MET A 303 8.40 27.14 -13.32
C MET A 303 8.98 28.56 -13.18
N LYS A 304 9.03 29.35 -14.26
CA LYS A 304 9.52 30.75 -14.24
C LYS A 304 8.44 31.83 -14.14
N ARG A 305 7.15 31.48 -14.22
CA ARG A 305 6.04 32.44 -14.14
C ARG A 305 5.46 32.65 -12.74
N PHE A 306 5.95 31.91 -11.74
CA PHE A 306 5.46 32.01 -10.35
C PHE A 306 6.30 32.97 -9.48
N ASN A 307 7.48 33.39 -9.95
CA ASN A 307 8.38 34.30 -9.23
C ASN A 307 8.51 35.70 -9.87
N GLN A 308 7.64 36.05 -10.83
CA GLN A 308 7.67 37.36 -11.52
C GLN A 308 6.42 38.22 -11.28
N THR A 309 5.53 37.84 -10.36
CA THR A 309 4.33 38.64 -9.99
C THR A 309 4.47 39.31 -8.62
N LEU A 310 5.69 39.41 -8.07
CA LEU A 310 5.96 39.97 -6.74
C LEU A 310 6.96 41.13 -6.76
N SER A 311 7.26 41.70 -7.94
CA SER A 311 8.33 42.68 -8.09
C SER A 311 8.00 43.76 -9.13
N THR A 312 6.88 44.47 -8.97
CA THR A 312 6.66 45.82 -9.54
C THR A 312 5.49 46.47 -8.81
N ASN A 313 5.77 47.39 -7.89
CA ASN A 313 4.99 48.61 -7.60
C ASN A 313 5.69 49.36 -6.46
N LYS A 314 6.72 50.11 -6.83
CA LYS A 314 7.16 51.29 -6.09
C LYS A 314 6.27 52.46 -6.52
N SER A 315 5.58 53.08 -5.57
CA SER A 315 4.96 54.41 -5.60
C SER A 315 3.54 54.35 -5.03
N GLY A 316 3.30 55.10 -3.95
CA GLY A 316 2.00 55.23 -3.30
C GLY A 316 2.07 55.01 -1.80
N TYR A 317 2.44 56.07 -1.07
CA TYR A 317 2.24 56.17 0.38
C TYR A 317 0.75 56.05 0.69
N THR A 318 0.30 54.90 1.19
CA THR A 318 -0.96 54.76 1.91
C THR A 318 -0.73 53.84 3.11
N SER A 319 -1.23 54.30 4.27
CA SER A 319 -1.13 53.65 5.58
C SER A 319 -1.41 52.15 5.51
N ARG A 320 -0.37 51.31 5.64
CA ARG A 320 -0.52 49.84 5.72
C ARG A 320 -0.91 49.45 7.14
N ASN A 321 -2.15 49.00 7.27
CA ASN A 321 -2.73 48.48 8.51
C ASN A 321 -1.91 47.27 9.04
N PRO A 322 -1.36 47.31 10.27
CA PRO A 322 -0.50 46.26 10.83
C PRO A 322 -1.18 44.89 10.97
N GLN A 323 -2.51 44.83 10.90
CA GLN A 323 -3.28 43.57 10.90
C GLN A 323 -3.02 42.69 9.67
N SER A 324 -2.68 43.27 8.50
CA SER A 324 -2.47 42.49 7.26
C SER A 324 -1.22 41.61 7.29
N TYR A 325 -0.11 42.09 7.87
CA TYR A 325 1.11 41.31 8.05
C TYR A 325 0.94 40.17 9.06
N HIS A 326 0.10 40.36 10.09
CA HIS A 326 -0.16 39.34 11.09
C HIS A 326 -1.04 38.19 10.55
N LEU A 327 -1.93 38.48 9.60
CA LEU A 327 -2.72 37.45 8.91
C LEU A 327 -1.86 36.67 7.90
N LEU A 328 -1.04 37.36 7.11
CA LEU A 328 -0.12 36.73 6.15
C LEU A 328 0.90 35.81 6.84
N SER A 329 1.50 36.24 7.95
CA SER A 329 2.42 35.41 8.74
C SER A 329 1.73 34.18 9.37
N LYS A 330 0.49 34.34 9.87
CA LYS A 330 -0.32 33.20 10.35
C LYS A 330 -0.64 32.21 9.23
N GLU A 331 -0.96 32.71 8.03
CA GLU A 331 -1.25 31.85 6.88
C GLU A 331 -0.01 31.12 6.36
N GLN A 332 1.13 31.82 6.27
CA GLN A 332 2.42 31.23 5.95
C GLN A 332 2.84 30.16 6.97
N SER A 333 2.73 30.47 8.27
CA SER A 333 2.98 29.51 9.36
C SER A 333 2.07 28.29 9.24
N ARG A 334 0.75 28.48 9.04
CA ARG A 334 -0.19 27.37 8.82
C ARG A 334 0.16 26.52 7.60
N ASN A 335 0.63 27.15 6.51
CA ASN A 335 1.05 26.44 5.31
C ASN A 335 2.36 25.67 5.53
N SER A 336 3.31 26.20 6.31
CA SER A 336 4.53 25.47 6.72
C SER A 336 4.17 24.25 7.56
N LEU A 337 3.37 24.42 8.63
CA LEU A 337 2.91 23.31 9.47
C LEU A 337 2.17 22.25 8.64
N ARG A 338 1.29 22.66 7.73
CA ARG A 338 0.60 21.73 6.81
C ARG A 338 1.58 20.92 5.97
N LYS A 339 2.61 21.57 5.42
CA LYS A 339 3.64 20.91 4.61
C LYS A 339 4.45 19.92 5.45
N GLU A 340 4.87 20.31 6.65
CA GLU A 340 5.60 19.45 7.59
C GLU A 340 4.76 18.24 8.02
N SER A 341 3.47 18.43 8.34
CA SER A 341 2.55 17.33 8.66
C SER A 341 2.40 16.34 7.50
N LEU A 342 2.32 16.84 6.26
CA LEU A 342 2.23 15.99 5.08
C LEU A 342 3.51 15.20 4.82
N ILE A 343 4.68 15.84 4.99
CA ILE A 343 5.98 15.16 4.86
C ILE A 343 6.12 14.09 5.95
N PHE A 344 5.77 14.41 7.19
CA PHE A 344 5.77 13.47 8.29
C PHE A 344 4.80 12.30 8.03
N MET A 345 3.59 12.58 7.55
CA MET A 345 2.62 11.55 7.16
C MET A 345 3.15 10.65 6.05
N LYS A 346 3.82 11.24 5.05
CA LYS A 346 4.46 10.49 3.97
C LYS A 346 5.54 9.56 4.52
N GLY A 347 6.42 10.06 5.37
CA GLY A 347 7.49 9.27 5.99
C GLY A 347 6.97 8.11 6.83
N VAL A 348 5.98 8.36 7.70
CA VAL A 348 5.35 7.31 8.52
C VAL A 348 4.65 6.26 7.66
N MET A 349 3.91 6.70 6.63
CA MET A 349 3.28 5.77 5.70
C MET A 349 4.30 4.95 4.92
N ASP A 350 5.35 5.57 4.40
CA ASP A 350 6.40 4.87 3.65
C ASP A 350 7.16 3.87 4.54
N GLU A 351 7.49 4.22 5.79
CA GLU A 351 8.14 3.28 6.72
C GLU A 351 7.35 1.96 6.84
N CYS A 352 6.02 2.05 6.95
CA CYS A 352 5.18 0.88 7.16
C CYS A 352 4.67 0.20 5.88
N THR A 353 4.58 0.93 4.77
CA THR A 353 3.87 0.44 3.57
C THR A 353 4.75 0.38 2.33
N HIS A 354 5.88 1.08 2.28
CA HIS A 354 6.72 1.04 1.10
C HIS A 354 7.35 -0.35 0.95
N VAL A 355 7.02 -1.06 -0.12
CA VAL A 355 7.42 -2.44 -0.41
C VAL A 355 8.94 -2.59 -0.42
N ALA A 356 9.70 -1.57 -0.86
CA ALA A 356 11.16 -1.58 -0.81
C ALA A 356 11.76 -1.68 0.61
N ASN A 357 10.97 -1.43 1.65
CA ASN A 357 11.41 -1.65 3.02
C ASN A 357 11.31 -3.15 3.41
N PHE A 358 10.59 -3.96 2.64
CA PHE A 358 10.40 -5.39 2.85
C PHE A 358 11.37 -6.21 1.99
N SER A 359 11.57 -7.49 2.32
CA SER A 359 12.39 -8.39 1.50
C SER A 359 11.84 -8.53 0.08
N VAL A 360 12.71 -8.59 -0.92
CA VAL A 360 12.32 -8.91 -2.30
C VAL A 360 11.79 -10.34 -2.33
N PRO A 361 10.61 -10.64 -2.92
CA PRO A 361 10.09 -11.99 -3.10
C PRO A 361 11.14 -12.97 -3.63
N VAL A 362 11.05 -14.25 -3.26
CA VAL A 362 12.09 -15.25 -3.59
C VAL A 362 12.34 -15.35 -5.09
N ASP A 363 11.28 -15.26 -5.90
CA ASP A 363 11.36 -15.23 -7.35
C ASP A 363 10.42 -14.15 -7.92
N PRO A 364 10.92 -12.93 -8.17
CA PRO A 364 10.14 -11.85 -8.76
C PRO A 364 9.62 -12.13 -10.18
N SER A 365 10.18 -13.11 -10.90
CA SER A 365 9.72 -13.45 -12.26
C SER A 365 8.33 -14.08 -12.27
N LEU A 366 7.85 -14.55 -11.11
CA LEU A 366 6.50 -15.08 -10.91
C LEU A 366 5.45 -13.98 -10.65
N ILE A 367 5.84 -12.70 -10.71
CA ILE A 367 4.98 -11.57 -10.34
C ILE A 367 4.51 -10.83 -11.59
N ILE A 368 3.18 -10.69 -11.71
CA ILE A 368 2.52 -9.92 -12.78
C ILE A 368 1.70 -8.80 -12.13
N VAL A 369 2.22 -7.58 -12.15
CA VAL A 369 1.55 -6.39 -11.62
C VAL A 369 0.55 -5.86 -12.64
N VAL A 370 -0.73 -5.75 -12.26
CA VAL A 370 -1.76 -5.20 -13.14
C VAL A 370 -2.13 -3.78 -12.73
N GLN A 371 -1.95 -2.81 -13.61
CA GLN A 371 -2.19 -1.39 -13.36
C GLN A 371 -3.20 -0.78 -14.32
N ALA A 372 -3.96 0.22 -13.87
CA ALA A 372 -4.73 1.08 -14.76
C ALA A 372 -3.86 2.26 -15.24
N LYS A 373 -3.91 2.58 -16.54
CA LYS A 373 -3.13 3.69 -17.14
C LYS A 373 -3.54 5.04 -16.57
N GLU A 374 -4.84 5.25 -16.38
CA GLU A 374 -5.44 6.51 -15.93
C GLU A 374 -5.87 6.47 -14.45
N ASP A 375 -5.24 5.59 -13.66
CA ASP A 375 -5.51 5.39 -12.24
C ASP A 375 -5.36 6.70 -11.46
N ALA A 376 -6.47 7.24 -10.95
CA ALA A 376 -6.44 8.43 -10.11
C ALA A 376 -6.24 8.10 -8.64
N TYR A 377 -6.24 6.82 -8.26
CA TYR A 377 -6.22 6.35 -6.88
C TYR A 377 -4.82 6.06 -6.35
N ILE A 378 -3.99 5.48 -7.20
CA ILE A 378 -2.66 4.99 -6.84
C ILE A 378 -1.62 5.83 -7.61
N PRO A 379 -1.18 6.97 -7.05
CA PRO A 379 -0.18 7.80 -7.70
C PRO A 379 1.16 7.07 -7.78
N ARG A 380 1.78 7.12 -8.96
CA ARG A 380 3.05 6.45 -9.26
C ARG A 380 4.23 7.42 -9.42
N THR A 381 3.97 8.72 -9.44
CA THR A 381 5.02 9.75 -9.62
C THR A 381 5.83 9.93 -8.33
N GLY A 382 7.16 9.98 -8.45
CA GLY A 382 8.05 10.27 -7.33
C GLY A 382 8.22 9.12 -6.33
N VAL A 383 7.85 7.89 -6.72
CA VAL A 383 8.07 6.67 -5.94
C VAL A 383 8.80 5.65 -6.81
N ARG A 384 9.66 4.83 -6.19
CA ARG A 384 10.41 3.78 -6.88
C ARG A 384 9.44 2.79 -7.54
N SER A 385 9.71 2.38 -8.76
CA SER A 385 8.84 1.46 -9.50
C SER A 385 8.92 0.04 -8.93
N LEU A 386 7.89 -0.78 -9.16
CA LEU A 386 7.95 -2.18 -8.73
C LEU A 386 9.02 -2.97 -9.49
N GLN A 387 9.31 -2.68 -10.77
CA GLN A 387 10.41 -3.35 -11.48
C GLN A 387 11.78 -3.01 -10.90
N GLU A 388 11.99 -1.79 -10.39
CA GLU A 388 13.24 -1.42 -9.73
C GLU A 388 13.38 -2.11 -8.36
N ILE A 389 12.28 -2.38 -7.66
CA ILE A 389 12.27 -3.05 -6.35
C ILE A 389 12.36 -4.57 -6.51
N TRP A 390 11.68 -5.11 -7.52
CA TRP A 390 11.52 -6.52 -7.83
C TRP A 390 11.97 -6.80 -9.28
N PRO A 391 13.30 -6.88 -9.53
CA PRO A 391 13.81 -7.10 -10.87
C PRO A 391 13.27 -8.40 -11.47
N GLY A 392 12.66 -8.32 -12.65
CA GLY A 392 12.07 -9.46 -13.35
C GLY A 392 10.54 -9.54 -13.29
N CYS A 393 9.87 -8.74 -12.45
CA CYS A 393 8.40 -8.71 -12.46
C CYS A 393 7.85 -8.09 -13.75
N GLU A 394 6.74 -8.63 -14.25
CA GLU A 394 6.01 -8.09 -15.39
C GLU A 394 5.03 -7.00 -14.93
N ILE A 395 4.89 -5.90 -15.69
CA ILE A 395 3.82 -4.91 -15.44
C ILE A 395 2.90 -4.82 -16.65
N ARG A 396 1.63 -5.16 -16.44
CA ARG A 396 0.56 -5.06 -17.43
C ARG A 396 -0.29 -3.83 -17.17
N TYR A 397 -0.43 -2.99 -18.18
CA TYR A 397 -1.27 -1.79 -18.12
C TYR A 397 -2.60 -2.02 -18.83
N LEU A 398 -3.69 -1.70 -18.13
CA LEU A 398 -5.06 -1.73 -18.61
C LEU A 398 -5.52 -0.32 -18.96
N GLU A 399 -6.34 -0.20 -20.01
CA GLU A 399 -7.04 1.05 -20.32
C GLU A 399 -8.09 1.39 -19.26
N GLY A 400 -8.23 2.70 -19.00
CA GLY A 400 -9.15 3.27 -18.01
C GLY A 400 -8.49 3.61 -16.67
N GLY A 401 -9.34 4.00 -15.72
CA GLY A 401 -8.98 4.32 -14.33
C GLY A 401 -9.21 3.16 -13.36
N HIS A 402 -8.92 3.40 -12.09
CA HIS A 402 -9.03 2.44 -10.99
C HIS A 402 -10.44 1.86 -10.86
N ILE A 403 -11.47 2.73 -10.88
CA ILE A 403 -12.86 2.33 -10.69
C ILE A 403 -13.38 1.58 -11.91
N SER A 404 -13.09 2.07 -13.12
CA SER A 404 -13.48 1.36 -14.34
C SER A 404 -12.81 -0.02 -14.45
N ALA A 405 -11.53 -0.11 -14.10
CA ALA A 405 -10.82 -1.39 -14.09
C ALA A 405 -11.42 -2.33 -13.04
N TYR A 406 -11.65 -1.84 -11.82
CA TYR A 406 -12.31 -2.60 -10.76
C TYR A 406 -13.71 -3.08 -11.16
N LEU A 407 -14.53 -2.27 -11.83
CA LEU A 407 -15.90 -2.67 -12.19
C LEU A 407 -15.96 -3.61 -13.39
N PHE A 408 -15.11 -3.42 -14.40
CA PHE A 408 -15.30 -4.03 -15.72
C PHE A 408 -14.17 -4.95 -16.18
N LYS A 409 -13.06 -5.04 -15.43
CA LYS A 409 -11.88 -5.82 -15.84
C LYS A 409 -11.57 -7.00 -14.91
N GLN A 410 -12.56 -7.46 -14.14
CA GLN A 410 -12.42 -8.63 -13.24
C GLN A 410 -11.93 -9.88 -13.97
N GLY A 411 -12.36 -10.12 -15.21
CA GLY A 411 -11.89 -11.25 -16.03
C GLY A 411 -10.44 -11.15 -16.51
N LEU A 412 -9.78 -9.99 -16.40
CA LEU A 412 -8.33 -9.85 -16.63
C LEU A 412 -7.51 -10.01 -15.35
N PHE A 413 -8.14 -9.86 -14.18
CA PHE A 413 -7.49 -10.05 -12.89
C PHE A 413 -7.46 -11.53 -12.47
N ARG A 414 -8.44 -12.31 -12.95
CA ARG A 414 -8.40 -13.76 -12.95
C ARG A 414 -7.47 -14.23 -14.05
#